data_AF-A0A6B2LGZ7-F1
#
_entry.id   AF-A0A6B2LGZ7-F1
#
_cell.length_a   1.000
_cell.length_b   1.000
_cell.length_c   1.000
_cell.angle_alpha   90.00
_cell.angle_beta   90.00
_cell.angle_gamma   90.00
#
_symmetry.space_group_name_H-M   'P 1'
#
loop_
_entity.id
_entity.type
_entity.pdbx_description
1 polymer ?
#
loop_
_entity_poly.entity_id
_entity_poly.type
_entity_poly.pdbx_seq_one_letter_code
_entity_poly.pdbx_strand_id
1 'polypeptide(L)'
;MNAFWPELSAEADQIFKYWQQILVLDKEAWKALPEGKKPEVYAETHDLDEFWSHRLLEQNGLTMTVIAFRNEFKQIDLNFDKRMGMVEFLLYKYKQSVKVMLTRPQGTNELLVRAQKALDEVNAEINRIETEKSALEKAAEGDGVKARTAKASLAALLSADQTELNKKLMTAEAAVRKAQKAPGDSPQGQLWWLSREIEEAKKYKPKAKQ
;
A
#
# COMPACT_ATOMS: atom_id res chain seq x y z
N MET A 1 1.92 11.85 7.04
CA MET A 1 3.34 11.99 7.43
C MET A 1 3.83 13.43 7.42
N ASN A 2 3.63 14.21 6.34
CA ASN A 2 4.10 15.61 6.25
C ASN A 2 3.75 16.47 7.46
N ALA A 3 2.48 16.46 7.89
CA ALA A 3 2.03 17.20 9.07
C ALA A 3 2.88 16.95 10.32
N PHE A 4 3.33 15.73 10.57
CA PHE A 4 4.01 15.36 11.82
C PHE A 4 5.44 14.88 11.57
N TRP A 5 6.06 15.30 10.46
CA TRP A 5 7.40 14.86 10.11
C TRP A 5 8.46 15.21 11.18
N PRO A 6 8.46 16.42 11.78
CA PRO A 6 9.41 16.76 12.83
C PRO A 6 9.35 15.81 14.03
N GLU A 7 8.16 15.30 14.38
CA GLU A 7 7.95 14.45 15.55
C GLU A 7 8.03 12.96 15.24
N LEU A 8 7.63 12.53 14.04
CA LEU A 8 7.42 11.12 13.69
C LEU A 8 8.39 10.58 12.63
N SER A 9 9.35 11.38 12.15
CA SER A 9 10.34 10.93 11.15
C SER A 9 11.14 9.70 11.61
N ALA A 10 11.47 9.60 12.90
CA ALA A 10 12.15 8.43 13.47
C ALA A 10 11.31 7.14 13.40
N GLU A 11 9.99 7.26 13.34
CA GLU A 11 9.06 6.13 13.23
C GLU A 11 8.57 5.88 11.81
N ALA A 12 9.14 6.57 10.81
CA ALA A 12 8.71 6.47 9.42
C ALA A 12 8.67 5.01 8.90
N ASP A 13 9.72 4.23 9.17
CA ASP A 13 9.78 2.81 8.81
C ASP A 13 8.67 2.00 9.48
N GLN A 14 8.36 2.32 10.73
CA GLN A 14 7.32 1.62 11.49
C GLN A 14 5.92 1.98 10.98
N ILE A 15 5.71 3.25 10.62
CA ILE A 15 4.49 3.74 9.97
C ILE A 15 4.28 3.05 8.62
N PHE A 16 5.34 2.87 7.85
CA PHE A 16 5.28 2.14 6.58
C PHE A 16 4.92 0.66 6.78
N LYS A 17 5.45 0.00 7.83
CA LYS A 17 5.05 -1.37 8.19
C LYS A 17 3.57 -1.45 8.56
N TYR A 18 3.02 -0.45 9.26
CA TYR A 18 1.57 -0.42 9.56
C TYR A 18 0.72 -0.33 8.30
N TRP A 19 1.13 0.47 7.33
CA TRP A 19 0.46 0.51 6.03
C TRP A 19 0.50 -0.85 5.32
N GLN A 20 1.65 -1.52 5.29
CA GLN A 20 1.76 -2.86 4.72
C GLN A 20 0.84 -3.87 5.44
N GLN A 21 0.74 -3.79 6.77
CA GLN A 21 -0.20 -4.62 7.54
C GLN A 21 -1.65 -4.32 7.18
N ILE A 22 -2.03 -3.05 7.04
CA ILE A 22 -3.37 -2.65 6.61
C ILE A 22 -3.70 -3.24 5.25
N LEU A 23 -2.78 -3.16 4.27
CA LEU A 23 -2.99 -3.76 2.94
C LEU A 23 -3.16 -5.30 3.01
N VAL A 24 -2.37 -5.96 3.86
CA VAL A 24 -2.50 -7.41 4.06
C VAL A 24 -3.86 -7.75 4.66
N LEU A 25 -4.28 -7.04 5.71
CA LEU A 25 -5.57 -7.28 6.36
C LEU A 25 -6.76 -6.92 5.46
N ASP A 26 -6.65 -5.87 4.66
CA ASP A 26 -7.68 -5.51 3.66
C ASP A 26 -7.85 -6.64 2.63
N LYS A 27 -6.74 -7.20 2.14
CA LYS A 27 -6.77 -8.36 1.25
C LYS A 27 -7.32 -9.61 1.93
N GLU A 28 -7.02 -9.84 3.22
CA GLU A 28 -7.61 -10.92 3.99
C GLU A 28 -9.13 -10.72 4.20
N ALA A 29 -9.57 -9.50 4.45
CA ALA A 29 -10.97 -9.13 4.56
C ALA A 29 -11.72 -9.45 3.27
N TRP A 30 -11.18 -9.04 2.12
CA TRP A 30 -11.73 -9.37 0.82
C TRP A 30 -11.80 -10.90 0.60
N LYS A 31 -10.75 -11.65 0.95
CA LYS A 31 -10.74 -13.12 0.85
C LYS A 31 -11.80 -13.78 1.74
N ALA A 32 -12.06 -13.23 2.92
CA ALA A 32 -13.05 -13.73 3.87
C ALA A 32 -14.50 -13.44 3.46
N LEU A 33 -14.73 -12.57 2.46
CA LEU A 33 -16.09 -12.30 1.97
C LEU A 33 -16.76 -13.57 1.41
N PRO A 34 -18.05 -13.80 1.72
CA PRO A 34 -18.85 -14.85 1.09
C PRO A 34 -18.85 -14.71 -0.43
N GLU A 35 -18.87 -15.82 -1.17
CA GLU A 35 -18.77 -15.82 -2.65
C GLU A 35 -19.81 -14.90 -3.31
N GLY A 36 -21.04 -14.85 -2.80
CA GLY A 36 -22.10 -13.97 -3.35
C GLY A 36 -21.91 -12.47 -3.08
N LYS A 37 -20.95 -12.06 -2.25
CA LYS A 37 -20.63 -10.65 -1.94
C LYS A 37 -19.20 -10.26 -2.34
N LYS A 38 -18.41 -11.21 -2.82
CA LYS A 38 -17.02 -11.00 -3.21
C LYS A 38 -16.98 -10.44 -4.63
N PRO A 39 -16.47 -9.21 -4.84
CA PRO A 39 -16.21 -8.71 -6.18
C PRO A 39 -15.26 -9.66 -6.94
N GLU A 40 -15.45 -9.82 -8.24
CA GLU A 40 -14.59 -10.70 -9.07
C GLU A 40 -13.11 -10.28 -9.02
N VAL A 41 -12.86 -8.99 -8.85
CA VAL A 41 -11.54 -8.38 -8.77
C VAL A 41 -11.40 -7.66 -7.43
N TYR A 42 -10.31 -7.94 -6.72
CA TYR A 42 -9.94 -7.18 -5.53
C TYR A 42 -9.55 -5.75 -5.92
N ALA A 43 -10.15 -4.78 -5.25
CA ALA A 43 -9.74 -3.38 -5.30
C ALA A 43 -9.27 -2.98 -3.90
N GLU A 44 -8.10 -2.36 -3.82
CA GLU A 44 -7.56 -1.85 -2.57
C GLU A 44 -8.46 -0.72 -2.05
N THR A 45 -9.01 -0.86 -0.84
CA THR A 45 -9.89 0.16 -0.26
C THR A 45 -9.19 1.00 0.82
N HIS A 46 -8.06 0.50 1.34
CA HIS A 46 -7.20 1.18 2.32
C HIS A 46 -7.87 1.50 3.67
N ASP A 47 -8.98 0.82 3.98
CA ASP A 47 -9.81 0.99 5.18
C ASP A 47 -10.26 -0.37 5.73
N LEU A 48 -10.18 -0.55 7.05
CA LEU A 48 -10.53 -1.81 7.72
C LEU A 48 -11.88 -1.69 8.43
N ASP A 49 -12.71 -2.73 8.39
CA ASP A 49 -13.93 -2.76 9.21
C ASP A 49 -13.61 -2.94 10.71
N GLU A 50 -14.64 -2.91 11.57
CA GLU A 50 -14.49 -3.09 13.02
C GLU A 50 -13.68 -4.35 13.41
N PHE A 51 -13.93 -5.48 12.74
CA PHE A 51 -13.26 -6.75 13.05
C PHE A 51 -11.78 -6.74 12.67
N TRP A 52 -11.48 -6.31 11.44
CA TRP A 52 -10.10 -6.25 10.94
C TRP A 52 -9.29 -5.14 11.62
N SER A 53 -9.94 -4.05 12.01
CA SER A 53 -9.35 -2.98 12.83
C SER A 53 -8.94 -3.49 14.20
N HIS A 54 -9.81 -4.27 14.86
CA HIS A 54 -9.48 -4.89 16.16
C HIS A 54 -8.26 -5.81 16.03
N ARG A 55 -8.22 -6.65 14.98
CA ARG A 55 -7.07 -7.52 14.69
C ARG A 55 -5.78 -6.73 14.43
N LEU A 56 -5.85 -5.60 13.73
CA LEU A 56 -4.68 -4.71 13.54
C LEU A 56 -4.16 -4.18 14.88
N LEU A 57 -5.05 -3.75 15.77
CA LEU A 57 -4.65 -3.26 17.10
C LEU A 57 -3.98 -4.36 17.93
N GLU A 58 -4.53 -5.58 17.91
CA GLU A 58 -3.95 -6.73 18.60
C GLU A 58 -2.54 -7.06 18.08
N GLN A 59 -2.34 -7.09 16.76
CA GLN A 59 -1.04 -7.35 16.14
C GLN A 59 0.02 -6.30 16.52
N ASN A 60 -0.42 -5.10 16.88
CA ASN A 60 0.42 -3.97 17.23
C ASN A 60 0.55 -3.72 18.74
N GLY A 61 0.18 -4.71 19.56
CA GLY A 61 0.34 -4.68 21.02
C GLY A 61 -0.72 -3.83 21.74
N LEU A 62 -1.76 -3.39 21.05
CA LEU A 62 -2.90 -2.66 21.60
C LEU A 62 -4.07 -3.64 21.86
N THR A 63 -3.76 -4.76 22.52
CA THR A 63 -4.74 -5.79 22.83
C THR A 63 -5.76 -5.28 23.83
N MET A 64 -7.03 -5.43 23.49
CA MET A 64 -8.14 -5.03 24.34
C MET A 64 -9.33 -5.97 24.12
N THR A 65 -10.23 -6.04 25.09
CA THR A 65 -11.46 -6.83 24.93
C THR A 65 -12.35 -6.21 23.85
N VAL A 66 -13.23 -7.01 23.24
CA VAL A 66 -14.18 -6.52 22.21
C VAL A 66 -15.04 -5.36 22.74
N ILE A 67 -15.41 -5.39 24.03
CA ILE A 67 -16.21 -4.32 24.66
C ILE A 67 -15.38 -3.04 24.78
N ALA A 68 -14.12 -3.14 25.24
CA ALA A 68 -13.22 -2.00 25.32
C ALA A 68 -12.94 -1.43 23.92
N PHE A 69 -12.68 -2.30 22.94
CA PHE A 69 -12.47 -1.90 21.56
C PHE A 69 -13.65 -1.13 21.00
N ARG A 70 -14.89 -1.59 21.14
CA ARG A 70 -16.07 -0.87 20.64
C ARG A 70 -16.24 0.52 21.25
N ASN A 71 -15.78 0.71 22.49
CA ASN A 71 -15.81 2.03 23.13
C ASN A 71 -14.71 2.94 22.60
N GLU A 72 -13.50 2.41 22.39
CA GLU A 72 -12.36 3.13 21.81
C GLU A 72 -12.58 3.43 20.32
N PHE A 73 -13.15 2.49 19.57
CA PHE A 73 -13.38 2.60 18.13
C PHE A 73 -14.28 3.79 17.79
N LYS A 74 -15.24 4.13 18.64
CA LYS A 74 -16.04 5.37 18.49
C LYS A 74 -15.22 6.66 18.54
N GLN A 75 -14.03 6.62 19.14
CA GLN A 75 -13.10 7.75 19.16
C GLN A 75 -12.12 7.71 17.97
N ILE A 76 -11.88 6.51 17.42
CA ILE A 76 -11.00 6.28 16.27
C ILE A 76 -11.71 6.62 14.97
N ASP A 77 -12.95 6.16 14.82
CA ASP A 77 -13.87 6.39 13.70
C ASP A 77 -14.34 7.86 13.74
N LEU A 78 -13.56 8.73 13.12
CA LEU A 78 -13.73 10.17 13.20
C LEU A 78 -14.78 10.67 12.20
N ASN A 79 -15.03 9.91 11.13
CA ASN A 79 -16.00 10.22 10.08
C ASN A 79 -17.31 9.41 10.20
N PHE A 80 -17.42 8.52 11.19
CA PHE A 80 -18.58 7.68 11.49
C PHE A 80 -18.96 6.69 10.37
N ASP A 81 -17.99 6.23 9.58
CA ASP A 81 -18.21 5.27 8.49
C ASP A 81 -18.10 3.80 8.93
N LYS A 82 -17.81 3.56 10.23
CA LYS A 82 -17.58 2.23 10.84
C LYS A 82 -16.38 1.48 10.26
N ARG A 83 -15.49 2.20 9.58
CA ARG A 83 -14.23 1.70 9.09
C ARG A 83 -13.12 2.52 9.74
N MET A 84 -11.90 2.02 9.59
CA MET A 84 -10.71 2.69 10.10
C MET A 84 -9.73 2.81 8.95
N GLY A 85 -9.54 4.04 8.50
CA GLY A 85 -8.48 4.40 7.58
C GLY A 85 -7.11 4.41 8.28
N MET A 86 -6.05 4.35 7.49
CA MET A 86 -4.67 4.49 8.01
C MET A 86 -4.49 5.79 8.81
N VAL A 87 -5.12 6.89 8.39
CA VAL A 87 -5.01 8.18 9.08
C VAL A 87 -5.59 8.12 10.49
N GLU A 88 -6.76 7.52 10.65
CA GLU A 88 -7.45 7.37 11.95
C GLU A 88 -6.64 6.50 12.90
N PHE A 89 -6.13 5.37 12.40
CA PHE A 89 -5.23 4.50 13.15
C PHE A 89 -3.98 5.25 13.64
N LEU A 90 -3.31 6.00 12.77
CA LEU A 90 -2.10 6.75 13.13
C LEU A 90 -2.39 7.85 14.15
N LEU A 91 -3.48 8.61 13.97
CA LEU A 91 -3.87 9.65 14.92
C LEU A 91 -4.17 9.05 16.30
N TYR A 92 -4.86 7.91 16.34
CA TYR A 92 -5.13 7.19 17.58
C TYR A 92 -3.86 6.65 18.24
N LYS A 93 -2.97 6.01 17.47
CA LYS A 93 -1.75 5.41 18.00
C LYS A 93 -0.78 6.46 18.55
N TYR A 94 -0.56 7.54 17.81
CA TYR A 94 0.35 8.61 18.20
C TYR A 94 -0.30 9.71 19.05
N LYS A 95 -1.57 9.52 19.45
CA LYS A 95 -2.37 10.47 20.25
C LYS A 95 -2.34 11.88 19.66
N GLN A 96 -2.41 11.96 18.33
CA GLN A 96 -2.40 13.23 17.58
C GLN A 96 -3.83 13.69 17.29
N SER A 97 -3.99 15.01 17.12
CA SER A 97 -5.28 15.62 16.82
C SER A 97 -5.47 15.84 15.32
N VAL A 98 -6.65 15.49 14.79
CA VAL A 98 -7.08 15.82 13.42
C VAL A 98 -6.98 17.33 13.17
N LYS A 99 -7.42 18.14 14.13
CA LYS A 99 -7.41 19.60 13.98
C LYS A 99 -5.99 20.12 13.74
N VAL A 100 -5.03 19.61 14.50
CA VAL A 100 -3.61 19.97 14.34
C VAL A 100 -3.09 19.50 12.98
N MET A 101 -3.43 18.28 12.57
CA MET A 101 -3.02 17.74 11.26
C MET A 101 -3.48 18.64 10.10
N LEU A 102 -4.74 19.11 10.14
CA LEU A 102 -5.33 19.93 9.09
C LEU A 102 -4.76 21.36 9.02
N THR A 103 -4.23 21.90 10.13
CA THR A 103 -3.65 23.24 10.16
C THR A 103 -2.18 23.28 9.73
N ARG A 104 -1.50 22.13 9.72
CA ARG A 104 -0.07 22.06 9.41
C ARG A 104 0.19 22.06 7.91
N PRO A 105 1.30 22.67 7.45
CA PRO A 105 1.64 22.73 6.04
C PRO A 105 1.85 21.32 5.48
N GLN A 106 1.18 21.00 4.38
CA GLN A 106 1.33 19.71 3.71
C GLN A 106 2.41 19.72 2.62
N GLY A 107 2.74 20.91 2.09
CA GLY A 107 3.73 21.14 1.03
C GLY A 107 3.34 20.49 -0.31
N THR A 108 3.15 21.28 -1.36
CA THR A 108 2.94 20.76 -2.73
C THR A 108 3.94 21.39 -3.67
N ASN A 109 4.61 20.56 -4.48
CA ASN A 109 5.58 21.01 -5.50
C ASN A 109 5.34 20.24 -6.80
N GLU A 110 5.45 20.90 -7.95
CA GLU A 110 5.36 20.28 -9.28
C GLU A 110 6.32 19.10 -9.45
N LEU A 111 7.53 19.20 -8.89
CA LEU A 111 8.51 18.12 -8.96
C LEU A 111 8.05 16.87 -8.21
N LEU A 112 7.24 17.06 -7.18
CA LEU A 112 6.68 15.97 -6.41
C LEU A 112 5.55 15.29 -7.16
N VAL A 113 4.68 16.06 -7.81
CA VAL A 113 3.65 15.51 -8.70
C VAL A 113 4.28 14.67 -9.81
N ARG A 114 5.43 15.12 -10.37
CA ARG A 114 6.19 14.33 -11.36
C ARG A 114 6.76 13.04 -10.77
N ALA A 115 7.28 13.10 -9.54
CA ALA A 115 7.80 11.92 -8.85
C ALA A 115 6.69 10.90 -8.54
N GLN A 116 5.52 11.37 -8.09
CA GLN A 116 4.33 10.53 -7.88
C GLN A 116 3.91 9.86 -9.18
N LYS A 117 3.76 10.63 -10.26
CA LYS A 117 3.39 10.10 -11.57
C LYS A 117 4.38 9.03 -12.06
N ALA A 118 5.68 9.25 -11.87
CA ALA A 118 6.69 8.27 -12.26
C ALA A 118 6.59 6.97 -11.43
N LEU A 119 6.20 7.04 -10.16
CA LEU A 119 5.90 5.87 -9.35
C LEU A 119 4.59 5.19 -9.77
N ASP A 120 3.56 5.95 -10.14
CA ASP A 120 2.31 5.38 -10.66
C ASP A 120 2.56 4.56 -11.94
N GLU A 121 3.49 4.99 -12.79
CA GLU A 121 3.92 4.25 -13.99
C GLU A 121 4.65 2.93 -13.65
N VAL A 122 5.41 2.91 -12.55
CA VAL A 122 6.03 1.69 -12.00
C VAL A 122 4.94 0.73 -11.48
N ASN A 123 4.01 1.25 -10.67
CA ASN A 123 2.91 0.47 -10.12
C ASN A 123 2.00 -0.10 -11.22
N ALA A 124 1.73 0.67 -12.28
CA ALA A 124 1.01 0.22 -13.45
C ALA A 124 1.70 -0.94 -14.17
N GLU A 125 3.05 -0.93 -14.26
CA GLU A 125 3.81 -2.04 -14.84
C GLU A 125 3.72 -3.30 -13.99
N ILE A 126 3.88 -3.15 -12.66
CA ILE A 126 3.75 -4.26 -11.72
C ILE A 126 2.35 -4.86 -11.80
N ASN A 127 1.30 -4.03 -11.82
CA ASN A 127 -0.08 -4.47 -11.94
C ASN A 127 -0.35 -5.17 -13.27
N ARG A 128 0.25 -4.72 -14.37
CA ARG A 128 0.17 -5.40 -15.67
C ARG A 128 0.76 -6.81 -15.59
N ILE A 129 1.95 -6.94 -15.00
CA ILE A 129 2.63 -8.23 -14.84
C ILE A 129 1.82 -9.17 -13.93
N GLU A 130 1.32 -8.70 -12.78
CA GLU A 130 0.52 -9.52 -11.87
C GLU A 130 -0.85 -9.90 -12.48
N THR A 131 -1.47 -9.04 -13.28
CA THR A 131 -2.71 -9.35 -13.99
C THR A 131 -2.49 -10.45 -15.02
N GLU A 132 -1.43 -10.32 -15.84
CA GLU A 132 -1.04 -11.33 -16.83
C GLU A 132 -0.71 -12.65 -16.16
N LYS A 133 0.06 -12.61 -15.07
CA LYS A 133 0.38 -13.78 -14.24
C LYS A 133 -0.88 -14.45 -13.70
N SER A 134 -1.81 -13.72 -13.11
CA SER A 134 -3.04 -14.28 -12.56
C SER A 134 -3.91 -14.94 -13.63
N ALA A 135 -4.00 -14.35 -14.83
CA ALA A 135 -4.70 -14.94 -15.96
C ALA A 135 -4.04 -16.25 -16.43
N LEU A 136 -2.71 -16.27 -16.52
CA LEU A 136 -1.94 -17.47 -16.88
C LEU A 136 -2.04 -18.57 -15.83
N GLU A 137 -2.04 -18.23 -14.54
CA GLU A 137 -2.25 -19.18 -13.44
C GLU A 137 -3.62 -19.87 -13.56
N LYS A 138 -4.70 -19.08 -13.74
CA LYS A 138 -6.05 -19.64 -13.95
C LYS A 138 -6.13 -20.52 -15.19
N ALA A 139 -5.48 -20.14 -16.29
CA ALA A 139 -5.45 -20.94 -17.51
C ALA A 139 -4.61 -22.22 -17.37
N ALA A 140 -3.60 -22.21 -16.50
CA ALA A 140 -2.72 -23.35 -16.23
C ALA A 140 -3.38 -24.44 -15.34
N GLU A 141 -4.44 -24.11 -14.61
CA GLU A 141 -5.22 -25.06 -13.78
C GLU A 141 -6.05 -26.04 -14.61
N GLY A 142 -6.34 -25.71 -15.88
CA GLY A 142 -7.07 -26.62 -16.79
C GLY A 142 -6.25 -27.82 -17.27
N ASP A 143 -6.84 -28.62 -18.15
CA ASP A 143 -6.17 -29.76 -18.79
C ASP A 143 -6.03 -29.56 -20.32
N GLY A 144 -5.11 -30.31 -20.93
CA GLY A 144 -4.84 -30.31 -22.36
C GLY A 144 -3.80 -29.29 -22.84
N VAL A 145 -3.75 -29.07 -24.16
CA VAL A 145 -2.69 -28.26 -24.82
C VAL A 145 -2.71 -26.81 -24.36
N LYS A 146 -3.91 -26.21 -24.18
CA LYS A 146 -4.04 -24.80 -23.74
C LYS A 146 -3.44 -24.59 -22.35
N ALA A 147 -3.66 -25.51 -21.41
CA ALA A 147 -3.08 -25.45 -20.08
C ALA A 147 -1.56 -25.64 -20.11
N ARG A 148 -1.04 -26.52 -20.97
CA ARG A 148 0.42 -26.67 -21.17
C ARG A 148 1.06 -25.40 -21.73
N THR A 149 0.41 -24.74 -22.70
CA THR A 149 0.87 -23.45 -23.23
C THR A 149 0.84 -22.39 -22.13
N ALA A 150 -0.21 -22.32 -21.33
CA ALA A 150 -0.29 -21.37 -20.21
C ALA A 150 0.83 -21.59 -19.17
N LYS A 151 1.17 -22.84 -18.84
CA LYS A 151 2.31 -23.18 -17.96
C LYS A 151 3.65 -22.72 -18.55
N ALA A 152 3.85 -22.92 -19.86
CA ALA A 152 5.06 -22.46 -20.54
C ALA A 152 5.16 -20.93 -20.56
N SER A 153 4.07 -20.23 -20.90
CA SER A 153 4.01 -18.77 -20.85
C SER A 153 4.20 -18.21 -19.44
N LEU A 154 3.65 -18.87 -18.42
CA LEU A 154 3.86 -18.50 -17.02
C LEU A 154 5.34 -18.64 -16.63
N ALA A 155 5.99 -19.75 -17.00
CA ALA A 155 7.42 -19.93 -16.75
C ALA A 155 8.27 -18.89 -17.49
N ALA A 156 7.89 -18.53 -18.72
CA ALA A 156 8.53 -17.47 -19.48
C ALA A 156 8.35 -16.10 -18.79
N LEU A 157 7.15 -15.77 -18.30
CA LEU A 157 6.88 -14.52 -17.58
C LEU A 157 7.69 -14.41 -16.28
N LEU A 158 7.80 -15.51 -15.52
CA LEU A 158 8.58 -15.56 -14.27
C LEU A 158 10.09 -15.45 -14.50
N SER A 159 10.57 -15.80 -15.70
CA SER A 159 11.98 -15.72 -16.11
C SER A 159 12.27 -14.54 -17.05
N ALA A 160 11.25 -13.75 -17.39
CA ALA A 160 11.36 -12.65 -18.33
C ALA A 160 12.30 -11.56 -17.81
N ASP A 161 12.99 -10.91 -18.74
CA ASP A 161 13.81 -9.74 -18.44
C ASP A 161 12.93 -8.57 -17.99
N GLN A 162 13.27 -7.99 -16.85
CA GLN A 162 12.57 -6.87 -16.23
C GLN A 162 13.11 -5.52 -16.69
N THR A 163 13.82 -5.45 -17.82
CA THR A 163 14.41 -4.22 -18.37
C THR A 163 13.43 -3.04 -18.39
N GLU A 164 12.17 -3.23 -18.80
CA GLU A 164 11.18 -2.14 -18.81
C GLU A 164 10.81 -1.65 -17.41
N LEU A 165 10.59 -2.57 -16.47
CA LEU A 165 10.36 -2.22 -15.06
C LEU A 165 11.58 -1.49 -14.47
N ASN A 166 12.79 -1.96 -14.76
CA ASN A 166 14.04 -1.35 -14.31
C ASN A 166 14.21 0.09 -14.85
N LYS A 167 13.88 0.33 -16.13
CA LYS A 167 13.89 1.68 -16.72
C LYS A 167 12.91 2.62 -16.01
N LYS A 168 11.69 2.14 -15.73
CA LYS A 168 10.67 2.92 -14.99
C LYS A 168 11.13 3.21 -13.56
N LEU A 169 11.69 2.22 -12.87
CA LEU A 169 12.27 2.39 -11.53
C LEU A 169 13.39 3.44 -11.49
N MET A 170 14.32 3.41 -12.46
CA MET A 170 15.37 4.40 -12.57
C MET A 170 14.82 5.81 -12.82
N THR A 171 13.76 5.91 -13.63
CA THR A 171 13.08 7.18 -13.92
C THR A 171 12.40 7.74 -12.67
N ALA A 172 11.66 6.91 -11.94
CA ALA A 172 11.03 7.29 -10.67
C ALA A 172 12.08 7.73 -9.63
N GLU A 173 13.18 6.99 -9.50
CA GLU A 173 14.27 7.34 -8.59
C GLU A 173 14.91 8.68 -8.94
N ALA A 174 15.16 8.94 -10.22
CA ALA A 174 15.70 10.22 -10.68
C ALA A 174 14.72 11.38 -10.38
N ALA A 175 13.42 11.16 -10.56
CA ALA A 175 12.39 12.16 -10.25
C ALA A 175 12.33 12.48 -8.76
N VAL A 176 12.36 11.47 -7.88
CA VAL A 176 12.39 11.65 -6.42
C VAL A 176 13.67 12.38 -5.99
N ARG A 177 14.84 11.98 -6.49
CA ARG A 177 16.11 12.67 -6.19
C ARG A 177 16.08 14.14 -6.60
N LYS A 178 15.43 14.47 -7.72
CA LYS A 178 15.26 15.86 -8.17
C LYS A 178 14.33 16.64 -7.24
N ALA A 179 13.22 16.03 -6.80
CA ALA A 179 12.28 16.64 -5.86
C ALA A 179 12.91 16.87 -4.47
N GLN A 180 13.75 15.95 -4.00
CA GLN A 180 14.50 16.09 -2.74
C GLN A 180 15.48 17.27 -2.74
N LYS A 181 16.09 17.58 -3.89
CA LYS A 181 17.07 18.67 -4.04
C LYS A 181 16.43 20.03 -4.33
N ALA A 182 15.12 20.09 -4.51
CA ALA A 182 14.45 21.33 -4.84
C ALA A 182 14.44 22.28 -3.63
N PRO A 183 14.71 23.59 -3.83
CA PRO A 183 14.65 24.56 -2.75
C PRO A 183 13.20 24.81 -2.28
N GLY A 184 13.03 25.06 -0.98
CA GLY A 184 11.74 25.37 -0.34
C GLY A 184 11.33 24.40 0.77
N ASP A 185 10.13 24.60 1.32
CA ASP A 185 9.48 23.66 2.25
C ASP A 185 9.09 22.38 1.50
N SER A 186 10.09 21.54 1.30
CA SER A 186 9.93 20.26 0.63
C SER A 186 9.19 19.31 1.56
N PRO A 187 8.04 18.71 1.15
CA PRO A 187 7.26 17.84 2.02
C PRO A 187 7.98 16.51 2.27
N GLN A 188 8.77 16.49 3.33
CA GLN A 188 9.78 15.46 3.59
C GLN A 188 9.14 14.08 3.79
N GLY A 189 7.96 14.03 4.42
CA GLY A 189 7.24 12.78 4.63
C GLY A 189 6.83 12.08 3.35
N GLN A 190 6.33 12.84 2.37
CA GLN A 190 5.94 12.29 1.08
C GLN A 190 7.17 11.88 0.26
N LEU A 191 8.26 12.66 0.30
CA LEU A 191 9.51 12.29 -0.37
C LEU A 191 10.14 11.03 0.22
N TRP A 192 10.09 10.88 1.54
CA TRP A 192 10.51 9.65 2.21
C TRP A 192 9.63 8.48 1.76
N TRP A 193 8.30 8.65 1.74
CA TRP A 193 7.36 7.61 1.31
C TRP A 193 7.63 7.14 -0.11
N LEU A 194 7.76 8.07 -1.06
CA LEU A 194 8.08 7.77 -2.46
C LEU A 194 9.42 7.03 -2.60
N SER A 195 10.44 7.46 -1.85
CA SER A 195 11.73 6.77 -1.84
C SER A 195 11.57 5.33 -1.35
N ARG A 196 10.77 5.14 -0.29
CA ARG A 196 10.54 3.84 0.31
C ARG A 196 9.75 2.91 -0.62
N GLU A 197 8.72 3.41 -1.29
CA GLU A 197 7.96 2.62 -2.26
C GLU A 197 8.83 2.19 -3.45
N ILE A 198 9.74 3.05 -3.92
CA ILE A 198 10.72 2.68 -4.95
C ILE A 198 11.66 1.58 -4.44
N GLU A 199 12.11 1.65 -3.18
CA GLU A 199 12.93 0.59 -2.58
C GLU A 199 12.19 -0.76 -2.50
N GLU A 200 10.90 -0.75 -2.16
CA GLU A 200 10.08 -1.96 -2.16
C GLU A 200 9.82 -2.48 -3.58
N ALA A 201 9.53 -1.58 -4.53
CA ALA A 201 9.32 -1.93 -5.93
C ALA A 201 10.60 -2.51 -6.58
N LYS A 202 11.79 -2.07 -6.17
CA LYS A 202 13.08 -2.68 -6.58
C LYS A 202 13.25 -4.12 -6.10
N LYS A 203 12.61 -4.50 -4.99
CA LYS A 203 12.63 -5.89 -4.48
C LYS A 203 11.61 -6.77 -5.19
N TYR A 204 10.68 -6.18 -5.95
CA TYR A 204 9.65 -6.92 -6.65
C TYR A 204 10.27 -7.87 -7.66
N LYS A 205 9.83 -9.13 -7.61
CA LYS A 205 10.06 -10.13 -8.64
C LYS A 205 8.78 -10.96 -8.77
N PRO A 206 8.29 -11.24 -9.98
CA PRO A 206 7.21 -12.19 -10.19
C PRO A 206 7.62 -13.54 -9.59
N LYS A 207 6.86 -14.03 -8.63
CA LYS A 207 7.03 -15.37 -8.04
C LYS A 207 5.82 -16.21 -8.39
N ALA A 208 6.05 -17.50 -8.65
CA ALA A 208 4.97 -18.47 -8.74
C ALA A 208 4.18 -18.49 -7.43
N LYS A 209 2.86 -18.69 -7.52
CA LYS A 209 2.02 -18.99 -6.36
C LYS A 209 2.57 -20.25 -5.68
N GLN A 210 2.92 -20.13 -4.39
CA GLN A 210 3.26 -21.26 -3.52
C GLN A 210 2.01 -22.08 -3.19
#